data_AF-A0A0L0FR85-F1
#
_entry.id   AF-A0A0L0FR85-F1
#
_cell.length_a   1.000
_cell.length_b   1.000
_cell.length_c   1.000
_cell.angle_alpha   90.00
_cell.angle_beta   90.00
_cell.angle_gamma   90.00
#
_symmetry.space_group_name_H-M   'P 1'
#
loop_
_entity.id
_entity.type
_entity.pdbx_description
1 polymer ?
#
loop_
_entity_poly.entity_id
_entity_poly.type
_entity_poly.pdbx_seq_one_letter_code
_entity_poly.pdbx_strand_id
1 'polypeptide(L)'
;MVCTRTSIIALAWMVIAASVADARTTTAEPYCHYKGTSYEKGAKVVGQTLTCTCLSGKWANCVSNSSDQSDTDSGEKEEEVYPPTGMDEHLTGAKVSFISFLDNFDNEDFVFDFTDSNKVTVDSLGLGGNIQPVNLEEFPIMQLAGMSYSRFSIGPCGINLPHVHPRATESLYMIEGQVTLGFVSTEDRLIMNDLEKDQVTFFPKGHLHYQQNMNCENAEFISILDNEDPGVLVVSSALLSLPDEALTATFNEDQALIAQLRLGLPEGPARARSECLARCGLDMDTPL
;
A
#
# COMPACT_ATOMS: atom_id res chain seq x y z
N MET A 1 -38.37 11.54 60.86
CA MET A 1 -37.93 11.24 59.48
C MET A 1 -38.35 12.38 58.57
N VAL A 2 -37.36 12.95 57.87
CA VAL A 2 -37.39 13.82 56.67
C VAL A 2 -38.31 15.07 56.68
N CYS A 3 -37.71 16.27 56.59
CA CYS A 3 -37.87 17.16 55.41
C CYS A 3 -37.07 18.47 55.48
N THR A 4 -36.30 18.72 54.41
CA THR A 4 -36.03 19.99 53.68
C THR A 4 -35.44 21.22 54.37
N ARG A 5 -34.33 21.74 53.82
CA ARG A 5 -34.23 23.00 53.02
C ARG A 5 -32.73 23.33 52.75
N THR A 6 -32.29 23.38 51.49
CA THR A 6 -32.18 24.57 50.60
C THR A 6 -30.91 25.42 50.82
N SER A 7 -29.97 25.21 49.91
CA SER A 7 -29.04 26.13 49.22
C SER A 7 -28.36 27.29 49.96
N ILE A 8 -27.02 27.32 49.95
CA ILE A 8 -26.25 28.55 49.72
C ILE A 8 -25.05 28.26 48.80
N ILE A 9 -24.94 29.11 47.79
CA ILE A 9 -23.95 29.21 46.72
C ILE A 9 -22.61 29.69 47.29
N ALA A 10 -21.49 29.04 46.92
CA ALA A 10 -20.15 29.57 47.12
C ALA A 10 -19.43 29.65 45.77
N LEU A 11 -19.22 30.88 45.31
CA LEU A 11 -18.38 31.24 44.17
C LEU A 11 -16.91 30.95 44.52
N ALA A 12 -16.29 29.99 43.84
CA ALA A 12 -14.84 29.84 43.82
C ALA A 12 -14.30 30.46 42.51
N TRP A 13 -13.52 31.53 42.67
CA TRP A 13 -12.75 32.17 41.63
C TRP A 13 -11.63 31.22 41.18
N MET A 14 -11.70 30.75 39.94
CA MET A 14 -10.65 29.97 39.31
C MET A 14 -9.60 30.94 38.76
N VAL A 15 -8.45 31.00 39.41
CA VAL A 15 -7.26 31.70 38.91
C VAL A 15 -6.78 30.96 37.68
N ILE A 16 -6.95 31.60 36.52
CA ILE A 16 -6.37 31.17 35.24
C ILE A 16 -4.86 31.40 35.34
N ALA A 17 -4.11 30.35 35.68
CA ALA A 17 -2.69 30.31 35.38
C ALA A 17 -2.56 29.93 33.89
N ALA A 18 -2.44 30.94 33.04
CA ALA A 18 -1.99 30.75 31.66
C ALA A 18 -0.53 30.27 31.71
N SER A 19 -0.30 28.97 31.59
CA SER A 19 1.02 28.48 31.21
C SER A 19 1.22 28.87 29.76
N VAL A 20 2.17 29.77 29.53
CA VAL A 20 2.69 30.09 28.21
C VAL A 20 3.17 28.78 27.59
N ALA A 21 2.40 28.26 26.64
CA ALA A 21 2.87 27.25 25.72
C ALA A 21 4.02 27.89 24.96
N ASP A 22 5.22 27.37 25.18
CA ASP A 22 6.37 27.70 24.35
C ASP A 22 6.08 27.13 22.97
N ALA A 23 5.46 27.98 22.13
CA ALA A 23 5.32 27.73 20.72
C ALA A 23 6.74 27.68 20.15
N ARG A 24 7.32 26.48 20.09
CA ARG A 24 8.35 26.20 19.08
C ARG A 24 7.67 26.33 17.73
N THR A 25 7.62 27.56 17.23
CA THR A 25 7.71 27.81 15.81
C THR A 25 9.00 27.13 15.35
N THR A 26 8.90 25.87 14.96
CA THR A 26 9.87 25.27 14.06
C THR A 26 9.77 26.10 12.79
N THR A 27 10.63 27.10 12.66
CA THR A 27 10.92 27.70 11.37
C THR A 27 11.31 26.52 10.49
N ALA A 28 10.42 26.10 9.59
CA ALA A 28 10.70 25.05 8.63
C ALA A 28 12.04 25.39 8.00
N GLU A 29 13.02 24.48 8.14
CA GLU A 29 14.33 24.72 7.56
C GLU A 29 14.15 25.05 6.07
N PRO A 30 14.69 26.18 5.57
CA PRO A 30 14.42 26.60 4.20
C PRO A 30 15.14 25.71 3.17
N TYR A 31 15.92 24.75 3.65
CA TYR A 31 16.80 23.89 2.87
C TYR A 31 16.27 22.46 2.82
N CYS A 32 16.34 21.84 1.64
CA CYS A 32 16.12 20.41 1.50
C CYS A 32 17.45 19.68 1.62
N HIS A 33 17.49 18.52 2.26
CA HIS A 33 18.72 17.77 2.44
C HIS A 33 18.72 16.53 1.53
N TYR A 34 19.84 16.26 0.87
CA TYR A 34 20.05 15.06 0.06
C TYR A 34 21.53 14.69 0.04
N LYS A 35 21.86 13.42 0.32
CA LYS A 35 23.25 12.89 0.39
C LYS A 35 24.18 13.75 1.27
N GLY A 36 23.69 14.18 2.43
CA GLY A 36 24.46 15.01 3.36
C GLY A 36 24.75 16.44 2.89
N THR A 37 24.11 16.89 1.80
CA THR A 37 24.22 18.26 1.28
C THR A 37 22.90 18.99 1.45
N SER A 38 22.95 20.25 1.86
CA SER A 38 21.79 21.14 1.98
C SER A 38 21.58 21.95 0.70
N TYR A 39 20.34 22.01 0.25
CA TYR A 39 19.92 22.62 -1.01
C TYR A 39 18.92 23.74 -0.77
N GLU A 40 19.16 24.91 -1.35
CA GLU A 40 18.27 26.08 -1.18
C GLU A 40 16.96 25.92 -1.97
N LYS A 41 15.99 26.78 -1.66
CA LYS A 41 14.71 26.85 -2.40
C LYS A 41 14.96 27.07 -3.90
N GLY A 42 14.37 26.18 -4.72
CA GLY A 42 14.51 26.18 -6.17
C GLY A 42 15.64 25.28 -6.70
N ALA A 43 16.51 24.76 -5.83
CA ALA A 43 17.51 23.77 -6.22
C ALA A 43 16.85 22.48 -6.70
N LYS A 44 17.44 21.86 -7.72
CA LYS A 44 16.97 20.59 -8.27
C LYS A 44 17.95 19.48 -7.91
N VAL A 45 17.40 18.33 -7.52
CA VAL A 45 18.15 17.11 -7.31
C VAL A 45 17.65 16.08 -8.31
N VAL A 46 18.60 15.52 -9.06
CA VAL A 46 18.35 14.45 -10.01
C VAL A 46 18.66 13.13 -9.31
N GLY A 47 17.61 12.39 -8.94
CA GLY A 47 17.69 11.01 -8.48
C GLY A 47 17.72 10.03 -9.66
N GLN A 48 17.77 8.74 -9.38
CA GLN A 48 17.85 7.71 -10.44
C GLN A 48 16.60 7.67 -11.33
N THR A 49 15.43 7.86 -10.73
CA THR A 49 14.12 7.76 -11.42
C THR A 49 13.42 9.10 -11.55
N LEU A 50 13.70 10.06 -10.67
CA LEU A 50 12.98 11.32 -10.58
C LEU A 50 13.94 12.51 -10.46
N THR A 51 13.57 13.63 -11.05
CA THR A 51 14.16 14.95 -10.77
C THR A 51 13.20 15.76 -9.93
N CYS A 52 13.60 16.10 -8.70
CA CYS A 52 12.78 16.85 -7.74
C CYS A 52 13.32 18.25 -7.50
N THR A 53 12.45 19.19 -7.11
CA THR A 53 12.79 20.59 -6.80
C THR A 53 12.56 20.87 -5.31
N CYS A 54 13.50 21.56 -4.66
CA CYS A 54 13.33 21.98 -3.27
C CYS A 54 12.37 23.16 -3.15
N LEU A 55 11.25 22.98 -2.44
CA LEU A 55 10.29 24.01 -2.10
C LEU A 55 10.23 24.20 -0.58
N SER A 56 11.07 25.10 -0.07
CA SER A 56 11.06 25.53 1.34
C SER A 56 11.14 24.36 2.34
N GLY A 57 12.20 23.55 2.22
CA GLY A 57 12.46 22.42 3.10
C GLY A 57 11.82 21.08 2.70
N LYS A 58 11.06 21.05 1.59
CA LYS A 58 10.45 19.82 1.06
C LYS A 58 10.75 19.61 -0.41
N TRP A 59 11.03 18.36 -0.80
CA TRP A 59 11.13 17.97 -2.20
C TRP A 59 9.73 17.93 -2.84
N ALA A 60 9.57 18.56 -4.00
CA ALA A 60 8.32 18.66 -4.73
C ALA A 60 8.57 18.73 -6.25
N ASN A 61 7.52 18.61 -7.07
CA ASN A 61 7.61 18.62 -8.54
C ASN A 61 8.60 17.55 -9.08
N CYS A 62 8.53 16.34 -8.55
CA CYS A 62 9.35 15.21 -8.97
C CYS A 62 8.86 14.66 -10.32
N VAL A 63 9.69 14.76 -11.38
CA VAL A 63 9.37 14.28 -12.73
C VAL A 63 10.22 13.08 -13.11
N SER A 64 9.65 12.09 -13.82
CA SER A 64 10.37 10.87 -14.22
C SER A 64 11.47 11.16 -15.23
N ASN A 65 12.64 10.58 -15.01
CA ASN A 65 13.78 10.64 -15.91
C ASN A 65 13.65 9.52 -16.98
N SER A 66 12.62 9.55 -17.84
CA SER A 66 12.41 8.50 -18.85
C SER A 66 13.46 8.58 -19.97
N SER A 67 14.16 7.48 -20.23
CA SER A 67 15.05 7.27 -21.38
C SER A 67 14.31 6.60 -22.54
N ASP A 68 13.22 7.22 -23.02
CA ASP A 68 12.53 6.75 -24.23
C ASP A 68 12.61 7.81 -25.32
N GLN A 69 13.61 7.65 -26.20
CA GLN A 69 13.56 8.22 -27.53
C GLN A 69 14.03 7.16 -28.52
N SER A 70 13.06 6.64 -29.26
CA SER A 70 13.22 5.73 -30.39
C SER A 70 14.04 6.41 -31.49
N ASP A 71 15.24 5.89 -31.78
CA ASP A 71 16.03 6.31 -32.93
C ASP A 71 15.45 5.71 -34.23
N THR A 72 14.91 6.59 -35.07
CA THR A 72 14.80 6.35 -36.51
C THR A 72 15.61 7.41 -37.25
N ASP A 73 16.73 6.94 -37.80
CA ASP A 73 17.42 7.30 -39.06
C ASP A 73 17.68 8.77 -39.47
N SER A 74 18.93 8.95 -39.91
CA SER A 74 19.46 9.83 -40.96
C SER A 74 19.99 11.23 -40.61
N GLY A 75 21.30 11.42 -40.87
CA GLY A 75 21.83 12.65 -41.49
C GLY A 75 22.73 13.54 -40.64
N GLU A 76 24.02 13.52 -40.98
CA GLU A 76 25.12 14.44 -40.65
C GLU A 76 24.78 15.90 -40.25
N LYS A 77 25.35 16.38 -39.13
CA LYS A 77 26.46 17.36 -39.10
C LYS A 77 26.83 17.73 -37.66
N GLU A 78 28.13 17.84 -37.42
CA GLU A 78 28.77 18.26 -36.18
C GLU A 78 28.25 19.63 -35.71
N GLU A 79 27.75 19.68 -34.48
CA GLU A 79 27.81 20.86 -33.64
C GLU A 79 28.35 20.40 -32.28
N GLU A 80 29.56 20.86 -31.96
CA GLU A 80 30.29 20.53 -30.74
C GLU A 80 29.57 21.21 -29.54
N VAL A 81 28.56 20.52 -29.00
CA VAL A 81 27.89 20.94 -27.76
C VAL A 81 28.67 20.37 -26.60
N TYR A 82 29.44 21.22 -25.94
CA TYR A 82 30.09 20.92 -24.67
C TYR A 82 29.09 20.25 -23.72
N PRO A 83 29.39 19.06 -23.16
CA PRO A 83 28.53 18.47 -22.15
C PRO A 83 28.46 19.42 -20.96
N PRO A 84 27.26 19.66 -20.38
CA PRO A 84 27.16 20.31 -19.08
C PRO A 84 28.02 19.50 -18.10
N THR A 85 29.00 20.18 -17.52
CA THR A 85 29.93 19.62 -16.54
C THR A 85 29.17 18.89 -15.44
N GLY A 86 29.39 17.58 -15.30
CA GLY A 86 28.90 16.82 -14.14
C GLY A 86 28.30 15.45 -14.41
N MET A 87 28.17 15.01 -15.67
CA MET A 87 27.84 13.61 -15.94
C MET A 87 29.10 12.74 -15.85
N ASP A 88 29.21 11.98 -14.77
CA ASP A 88 30.09 10.82 -14.71
C ASP A 88 29.32 9.61 -15.27
N GLU A 89 29.69 9.23 -16.47
CA GLU A 89 29.22 8.09 -17.26
C GLU A 89 29.47 6.73 -16.55
N HIS A 90 30.17 6.70 -15.40
CA HIS A 90 30.43 5.49 -14.60
C HIS A 90 29.46 5.27 -13.43
N LEU A 91 28.42 6.09 -13.25
CA LEU A 91 27.50 5.99 -12.08
C LEU A 91 26.15 5.32 -12.35
N THR A 92 26.03 4.55 -13.43
CA THR A 92 24.99 3.51 -13.52
C THR A 92 25.34 2.36 -12.57
N GLY A 93 24.73 2.33 -11.38
CA GLY A 93 24.82 1.20 -10.45
C GLY A 93 25.68 1.36 -9.20
N ALA A 94 25.95 2.59 -8.73
CA ALA A 94 26.59 2.77 -7.42
C ALA A 94 25.68 2.29 -6.27
N LYS A 95 25.92 1.07 -5.78
CA LYS A 95 25.34 0.58 -4.51
C LYS A 95 25.85 1.47 -3.38
N VAL A 96 24.96 2.24 -2.76
CA VAL A 96 25.26 2.90 -1.49
C VAL A 96 25.47 1.79 -0.45
N SER A 97 26.49 1.92 0.41
CA SER A 97 26.70 0.93 1.47
C SER A 97 25.47 0.91 2.40
N PHE A 98 25.14 -0.26 2.95
CA PHE A 98 24.02 -0.39 3.90
C PHE A 98 24.09 0.68 5.01
N ILE A 99 25.28 0.91 5.56
CA ILE A 99 25.54 1.92 6.60
C ILE A 99 25.20 3.33 6.11
N SER A 100 25.66 3.71 4.92
CA SER A 100 25.37 5.03 4.36
C SER A 100 23.90 5.22 3.97
N PHE A 101 23.15 4.13 3.78
CA PHE A 101 21.70 4.21 3.60
C PHE A 101 20.97 4.41 4.93
N LEU A 102 21.42 3.76 6.01
CA LEU A 102 20.88 3.96 7.36
C LEU A 102 20.94 5.42 7.81
N ASP A 103 21.98 6.17 7.39
CA ASP A 103 22.15 7.59 7.73
C ASP A 103 21.00 8.50 7.25
N ASN A 104 20.05 8.00 6.45
CA ASN A 104 18.86 8.75 6.01
C ASN A 104 17.66 8.62 6.97
N PHE A 105 17.76 7.82 8.04
CA PHE A 105 16.64 7.46 8.91
C PHE A 105 16.97 7.68 10.39
N ASP A 106 16.00 8.16 11.15
CA ASP A 106 16.07 8.22 12.61
C ASP A 106 15.70 6.85 13.23
N ASN A 107 16.03 6.62 14.50
CA ASN A 107 15.76 5.33 15.16
C ASN A 107 14.26 4.97 15.16
N GLU A 108 13.40 5.97 15.26
CA GLU A 108 11.94 5.84 15.25
C GLU A 108 11.39 5.39 13.88
N ASP A 109 12.13 5.65 12.80
CA ASP A 109 11.76 5.24 11.43
C ASP A 109 11.90 3.73 11.21
N PHE A 110 12.50 2.99 12.14
CA PHE A 110 12.63 1.52 12.07
C PHE A 110 11.43 0.79 12.68
N VAL A 111 10.41 1.51 13.15
CA VAL A 111 9.21 0.93 13.77
C VAL A 111 7.96 1.39 13.02
N PHE A 112 7.23 0.41 12.45
CA PHE A 112 5.89 0.63 11.93
C PHE A 112 4.85 0.21 12.97
N ASP A 113 3.92 1.12 13.28
CA ASP A 113 2.84 0.88 14.23
C ASP A 113 1.50 0.78 13.49
N PHE A 114 0.98 -0.44 13.37
CA PHE A 114 -0.34 -0.70 12.75
C PHE A 114 -1.51 -0.05 13.50
N THR A 115 -1.30 0.45 14.72
CA THR A 115 -2.32 1.14 15.51
C THR A 115 -2.33 2.66 15.30
N ASP A 116 -1.29 3.22 14.68
CA ASP A 116 -1.24 4.65 14.37
C ASP A 116 -2.04 4.95 13.10
N SER A 117 -3.26 5.46 13.28
CA SER A 117 -4.17 5.81 12.18
C SER A 117 -3.62 6.87 11.22
N ASN A 118 -2.55 7.60 11.59
CA ASN A 118 -1.93 8.58 10.69
C ASN A 118 -0.89 7.95 9.74
N LYS A 119 -0.40 6.74 10.05
CA LYS A 119 0.59 6.00 9.26
C LYS A 119 -0.01 4.86 8.45
N VAL A 120 -1.24 4.46 8.78
CA VAL A 120 -1.97 3.42 8.08
C VAL A 120 -2.76 4.04 6.93
N THR A 121 -2.31 3.81 5.70
CA THR A 121 -3.21 3.85 4.56
C THR A 121 -4.10 2.62 4.65
N VAL A 122 -5.43 2.79 4.73
CA VAL A 122 -6.35 1.67 4.59
C VAL A 122 -6.70 1.57 3.11
N ASP A 123 -6.07 0.62 2.42
CA ASP A 123 -6.39 0.32 1.02
C ASP A 123 -7.55 -0.68 0.98
N SER A 124 -8.74 -0.20 1.35
CA SER A 124 -9.97 -0.95 1.18
C SER A 124 -11.06 -0.02 0.72
N LEU A 125 -11.54 -0.31 -0.49
CA LEU A 125 -12.72 0.31 -1.07
C LEU A 125 -13.94 -0.61 -0.93
N GLY A 126 -13.72 -1.90 -0.63
CA GLY A 126 -14.76 -2.91 -0.49
C GLY A 126 -15.29 -3.08 0.94
N LEU A 127 -16.54 -3.55 1.06
CA LEU A 127 -17.21 -3.81 2.34
C LEU A 127 -16.80 -5.14 3.00
N GLY A 128 -15.78 -5.84 2.48
CA GLY A 128 -15.38 -7.18 2.94
C GLY A 128 -14.30 -7.18 4.02
N GLY A 129 -13.70 -6.04 4.33
CA GLY A 129 -12.59 -5.95 5.27
C GLY A 129 -11.70 -4.73 5.01
N ASN A 130 -10.50 -4.75 5.57
CA ASN A 130 -9.49 -3.70 5.43
C ASN A 130 -8.10 -4.28 5.19
N ILE A 131 -7.31 -3.58 4.38
CA ILE A 131 -5.90 -3.89 4.11
C ILE A 131 -5.05 -2.72 4.59
N GLN A 132 -4.01 -3.01 5.34
CA GLN A 132 -3.02 -2.05 5.83
C GLN A 132 -1.66 -2.44 5.24
N PRO A 133 -1.31 -1.96 4.02
CA PRO A 133 -0.02 -2.24 3.42
C PRO A 133 1.12 -1.55 4.17
N VAL A 134 2.28 -2.20 4.14
CA VAL A 134 3.57 -1.69 4.63
C VAL A 134 4.58 -1.99 3.54
N ASN A 135 4.51 -1.22 2.46
CA ASN A 135 5.42 -1.29 1.32
C ASN A 135 6.30 -0.02 1.25
N LEU A 136 7.00 0.20 0.14
CA LEU A 136 7.85 1.38 -0.04
C LEU A 136 7.12 2.74 0.08
N GLU A 137 5.82 2.78 -0.18
CA GLU A 137 5.00 4.00 -0.09
C GLU A 137 4.72 4.39 1.36
N GLU A 138 4.28 3.44 2.20
CA GLU A 138 3.94 3.68 3.61
C GLU A 138 5.15 3.59 4.53
N PHE A 139 6.14 2.75 4.17
CA PHE A 139 7.31 2.50 5.00
C PHE A 139 8.59 2.35 4.15
N PRO A 140 9.16 3.47 3.65
CA PRO A 140 10.27 3.48 2.70
C PRO A 140 11.50 2.67 3.12
N ILE A 141 11.69 2.50 4.44
CA ILE A 141 12.79 1.71 5.00
C ILE A 141 12.72 0.22 4.63
N MET A 142 11.56 -0.27 4.18
CA MET A 142 11.40 -1.61 3.61
C MET A 142 12.34 -1.90 2.44
N GLN A 143 12.85 -0.86 1.77
CA GLN A 143 13.92 -0.99 0.78
C GLN A 143 15.17 -1.69 1.35
N LEU A 144 15.48 -1.50 2.64
CA LEU A 144 16.60 -2.18 3.30
C LEU A 144 16.34 -3.66 3.54
N ALA A 145 15.08 -3.99 3.82
CA ALA A 145 14.69 -5.35 4.16
C ALA A 145 14.50 -6.21 2.91
N GLY A 146 14.25 -5.59 1.75
CA GLY A 146 13.95 -6.30 0.50
C GLY A 146 12.64 -7.10 0.60
N MET A 147 11.72 -6.62 1.43
CA MET A 147 10.45 -7.28 1.75
C MET A 147 9.39 -6.23 2.08
N SER A 148 8.14 -6.65 2.06
CA SER A 148 7.00 -5.83 2.47
C SER A 148 6.04 -6.64 3.33
N TYR A 149 5.17 -5.93 4.04
CA TYR A 149 4.12 -6.54 4.84
C TYR A 149 2.75 -6.01 4.43
N SER A 150 1.71 -6.73 4.77
CA SER A 150 0.35 -6.20 4.74
C SER A 150 -0.46 -6.88 5.83
N ARG A 151 -1.10 -6.09 6.69
CA ARG A 151 -2.05 -6.62 7.68
C ARG A 151 -3.44 -6.58 7.08
N PHE A 152 -4.15 -7.69 7.20
CA PHE A 152 -5.51 -7.84 6.72
C PHE A 152 -6.43 -8.08 7.91
N SER A 153 -7.59 -7.41 7.88
CA SER A 153 -8.75 -7.81 8.65
C SER A 153 -9.87 -8.08 7.65
N ILE A 154 -10.25 -9.35 7.53
CA ILE A 154 -11.32 -9.80 6.64
C ILE A 154 -12.54 -10.03 7.50
N GLY A 155 -13.55 -9.19 7.30
CA GLY A 155 -14.79 -9.29 8.04
C GLY A 155 -15.58 -10.56 7.69
N PRO A 156 -16.72 -10.81 8.36
CA PRO A 156 -17.47 -12.03 8.18
C PRO A 156 -17.97 -12.13 6.75
N CYS A 157 -17.83 -13.30 6.15
CA CYS A 157 -18.15 -13.51 4.74
C CYS A 157 -17.35 -12.57 3.81
N GLY A 158 -16.15 -12.12 4.17
CA GLY A 158 -15.29 -11.30 3.32
C GLY A 158 -14.36 -12.13 2.43
N ILE A 159 -13.89 -11.56 1.32
CA ILE A 159 -12.91 -12.17 0.42
C ILE A 159 -11.85 -11.14 -0.01
N ASN A 160 -10.58 -11.48 0.18
CA ASN A 160 -9.50 -10.88 -0.60
C ASN A 160 -9.53 -11.52 -2.00
N LEU A 161 -9.89 -10.71 -2.99
CA LEU A 161 -10.23 -11.18 -4.34
C LEU A 161 -9.08 -11.97 -4.98
N PRO A 162 -9.34 -12.88 -5.92
CA PRO A 162 -8.28 -13.58 -6.63
C PRO A 162 -7.26 -12.62 -7.27
N HIS A 163 -5.99 -12.77 -6.91
CA HIS A 163 -4.90 -11.88 -7.33
C HIS A 163 -3.58 -12.62 -7.48
N VAL A 164 -2.58 -11.91 -8.01
CA VAL A 164 -1.18 -12.36 -8.10
C VAL A 164 -0.22 -11.27 -7.63
N HIS A 165 0.91 -11.70 -7.09
CA HIS A 165 2.08 -10.86 -6.85
C HIS A 165 3.16 -11.18 -7.89
N PRO A 166 3.34 -10.36 -8.94
CA PRO A 166 4.27 -10.67 -10.03
C PRO A 166 5.73 -10.65 -9.60
N ARG A 167 6.07 -9.92 -8.53
CA ARG A 167 7.45 -9.71 -8.08
C ARG A 167 7.78 -10.40 -6.76
N ALA A 168 6.81 -10.98 -6.05
CA ALA A 168 7.05 -11.60 -4.74
C ALA A 168 6.35 -12.96 -4.52
N THR A 169 7.02 -13.81 -3.76
CA THR A 169 6.39 -14.90 -3.00
C THR A 169 5.75 -14.29 -1.76
N GLU A 170 4.55 -14.73 -1.42
CA GLU A 170 3.86 -14.31 -0.19
C GLU A 170 3.88 -15.46 0.83
N SER A 171 4.18 -15.15 2.09
CA SER A 171 3.87 -16.00 3.23
C SER A 171 2.81 -15.32 4.08
N LEU A 172 1.87 -16.09 4.61
CA LEU A 172 0.76 -15.58 5.39
C LEU A 172 0.75 -16.25 6.76
N TYR A 173 0.71 -15.45 7.83
CA TYR A 173 0.55 -15.89 9.21
C TYR A 173 -0.83 -15.48 9.75
N MET A 174 -1.58 -16.44 10.29
CA MET A 174 -2.92 -16.22 10.83
C MET A 174 -2.86 -15.71 12.28
N ILE A 175 -3.37 -14.51 12.54
CA ILE A 175 -3.35 -13.88 13.88
C ILE A 175 -4.58 -14.30 14.69
N GLU A 176 -5.76 -14.22 14.11
CA GLU A 176 -7.03 -14.48 14.81
C GLU A 176 -8.12 -14.97 13.85
N GLY A 177 -8.94 -15.92 14.29
CA GLY A 177 -9.98 -16.52 13.45
C GLY A 177 -9.43 -17.54 12.44
N GLN A 178 -10.10 -17.64 11.29
CA GLN A 178 -9.78 -18.61 10.23
C GLN A 178 -10.17 -18.06 8.86
N VAL A 179 -9.37 -18.36 7.85
CA VAL A 179 -9.71 -18.12 6.44
C VAL A 179 -9.55 -19.40 5.62
N THR A 180 -10.45 -19.61 4.67
CA THR A 180 -10.23 -20.56 3.58
C THR A 180 -9.37 -19.88 2.52
N LEU A 181 -8.30 -20.51 2.09
CA LEU A 181 -7.39 -19.98 1.08
C LEU A 181 -7.13 -21.02 0.00
N GLY A 182 -6.69 -20.54 -1.16
CA GLY A 182 -6.21 -21.45 -2.19
C GLY A 182 -5.40 -20.76 -3.26
N PHE A 183 -4.59 -21.55 -3.96
CA PHE A 183 -3.86 -21.14 -5.15
C PHE A 183 -3.89 -22.23 -6.21
N VAL A 184 -3.69 -21.82 -7.47
CA VAL A 184 -3.68 -22.73 -8.62
C VAL A 184 -2.24 -22.91 -9.08
N SER A 185 -1.80 -24.16 -9.22
CA SER A 185 -0.49 -24.47 -9.80
C SER A 185 -0.50 -24.28 -11.32
N THR A 186 0.68 -24.27 -11.93
CA THR A 186 0.83 -24.23 -13.40
C THR A 186 0.34 -25.50 -14.11
N GLU A 187 -0.13 -26.51 -13.37
CA GLU A 187 -0.74 -27.74 -13.89
C GLU A 187 -2.26 -27.76 -13.64
N ASP A 188 -2.87 -26.59 -13.42
CA ASP A 188 -4.29 -26.40 -13.13
C ASP A 188 -4.79 -27.13 -11.87
N ARG A 189 -3.87 -27.56 -11.01
CA ARG A 189 -4.22 -28.15 -9.71
C ARG A 189 -4.56 -27.04 -8.74
N LEU A 190 -5.76 -27.11 -8.17
CA LEU A 190 -6.15 -26.30 -7.02
C LEU A 190 -5.53 -26.89 -5.74
N ILE A 191 -4.81 -26.05 -5.00
CA ILE A 191 -4.40 -26.31 -3.61
C ILE A 191 -5.25 -25.40 -2.74
N MET A 192 -6.04 -25.98 -1.83
CA MET A 192 -6.98 -25.25 -0.97
C MET A 192 -6.93 -25.83 0.44
N ASN A 193 -6.90 -24.97 1.46
CA ASN A 193 -6.93 -25.33 2.87
C ASN A 193 -7.65 -24.25 3.68
N ASP A 194 -8.12 -24.62 4.88
CA ASP A 194 -8.43 -23.65 5.92
C ASP A 194 -7.16 -23.37 6.73
N LEU A 195 -6.89 -22.09 6.98
CA LEU A 195 -5.81 -21.64 7.82
C LEU A 195 -6.37 -21.07 9.11
N GLU A 196 -6.04 -21.71 10.22
CA GLU A 196 -6.47 -21.34 11.56
C GLU A 196 -5.41 -20.49 12.26
N LYS A 197 -5.82 -19.84 13.36
CA LYS A 197 -4.93 -19.09 14.25
C LYS A 197 -3.60 -19.80 14.53
N ASP A 198 -2.52 -19.02 14.49
CA ASP A 198 -1.14 -19.41 14.72
C ASP A 198 -0.56 -20.41 13.69
N GLN A 199 -1.21 -20.53 12.52
CA GLN A 199 -0.70 -21.28 11.37
C GLN A 199 -0.10 -20.37 10.30
N VAL A 200 0.74 -20.97 9.45
CA VAL A 200 1.41 -20.31 8.32
C VAL A 200 1.12 -21.05 7.01
N THR A 201 0.99 -20.28 5.93
CA THR A 201 1.06 -20.79 4.56
C THR A 201 1.97 -19.93 3.69
N PHE A 202 2.11 -20.30 2.42
CA PHE A 202 2.73 -19.47 1.41
C PHE A 202 2.07 -19.64 0.04
N PHE A 203 2.18 -18.60 -0.79
CA PHE A 203 1.76 -18.57 -2.18
C PHE A 203 2.99 -18.32 -3.04
N PRO A 204 3.34 -19.23 -3.97
CA PRO A 204 4.51 -19.03 -4.83
C PRO A 204 4.38 -17.77 -5.71
N LYS A 205 5.51 -17.14 -6.01
CA LYS A 205 5.57 -15.94 -6.86
C LYS A 205 4.76 -16.09 -8.15
N GLY A 206 3.94 -15.08 -8.46
CA GLY A 206 3.11 -15.03 -9.65
C GLY A 206 1.95 -16.03 -9.71
N HIS A 207 1.69 -16.83 -8.65
CA HIS A 207 0.58 -17.77 -8.65
C HIS A 207 -0.73 -17.10 -8.26
N LEU A 208 -1.80 -17.43 -9.00
CA LEU A 208 -3.16 -16.98 -8.70
C LEU A 208 -3.61 -17.59 -7.38
N HIS A 209 -3.98 -16.72 -6.43
CA HIS A 209 -4.43 -17.13 -5.12
C HIS A 209 -5.48 -16.16 -4.55
N TYR A 210 -6.12 -16.56 -3.46
CA TYR A 210 -7.15 -15.78 -2.76
C TYR A 210 -7.23 -16.21 -1.29
N GLN A 211 -7.88 -15.37 -0.47
CA GLN A 211 -8.25 -15.70 0.92
C GLN A 211 -9.69 -15.28 1.18
N GLN A 212 -10.46 -16.12 1.86
CA GLN A 212 -11.87 -15.90 2.10
C GLN A 212 -12.23 -16.27 3.54
N ASN A 213 -12.84 -15.33 4.25
CA ASN A 213 -13.43 -15.60 5.55
C ASN A 213 -14.83 -16.16 5.34
N MET A 214 -14.99 -17.47 5.55
CA MET A 214 -16.29 -18.14 5.49
C MET A 214 -17.02 -18.17 6.84
N ASN A 215 -16.46 -17.55 7.89
CA ASN A 215 -17.03 -17.55 9.22
C ASN A 215 -17.88 -16.29 9.48
N CYS A 216 -18.59 -16.32 10.61
CA CYS A 216 -19.48 -15.23 11.04
C CYS A 216 -18.77 -14.19 11.95
N GLU A 217 -17.48 -14.35 12.19
CA GLU A 217 -16.62 -13.48 12.98
C GLU A 217 -15.47 -12.96 12.11
N ASN A 218 -14.81 -11.88 12.53
CA ASN A 218 -13.68 -11.31 11.80
C ASN A 218 -12.48 -12.27 11.83
N ALA A 219 -11.66 -12.21 10.78
CA ALA A 219 -10.41 -12.93 10.67
C ALA A 219 -9.27 -11.94 10.43
N GLU A 220 -8.14 -12.11 11.12
CA GLU A 220 -6.97 -11.25 10.97
C GLU A 220 -5.72 -12.05 10.61
N PHE A 221 -4.95 -11.56 9.64
CA PHE A 221 -3.67 -12.16 9.27
C PHE A 221 -2.67 -11.10 8.81
N ILE A 222 -1.40 -11.50 8.75
CA ILE A 222 -0.34 -10.71 8.13
C ILE A 222 0.27 -11.48 6.97
N SER A 223 0.39 -10.79 5.84
CA SER A 223 1.12 -11.26 4.67
C SER A 223 2.50 -10.63 4.67
N ILE A 224 3.50 -11.43 4.33
CA ILE A 224 4.93 -11.11 4.29
C ILE A 224 5.42 -11.47 2.91
N LEU A 225 5.94 -10.50 2.18
CA LEU A 225 6.31 -10.66 0.77
C LEU A 225 7.82 -10.49 0.60
N ASP A 226 8.45 -11.39 -0.14
CA ASP A 226 9.91 -11.39 -0.38
C ASP A 226 10.38 -10.32 -1.40
N ASN A 227 9.65 -9.20 -1.46
CA ASN A 227 9.99 -8.01 -2.21
C ASN A 227 9.34 -6.77 -1.56
N GLU A 228 10.06 -5.67 -1.52
CA GLU A 228 9.59 -4.38 -1.01
C GLU A 228 8.51 -3.71 -1.88
N ASP A 229 8.47 -4.06 -3.17
CA ASP A 229 7.45 -3.69 -4.13
C ASP A 229 6.91 -4.95 -4.83
N PRO A 230 6.05 -5.73 -4.17
CA PRO A 230 5.60 -7.03 -4.69
C PRO A 230 4.70 -6.90 -5.94
N GLY A 231 4.02 -5.76 -6.07
CA GLY A 231 2.93 -5.53 -7.01
C GLY A 231 1.70 -6.38 -6.68
N VAL A 232 0.52 -5.88 -7.06
CA VAL A 232 -0.73 -6.63 -6.95
C VAL A 232 -1.48 -6.52 -8.27
N LEU A 233 -1.89 -7.66 -8.82
CA LEU A 233 -2.77 -7.72 -9.98
C LEU A 233 -4.00 -8.54 -9.60
N VAL A 234 -5.10 -7.83 -9.35
CA VAL A 234 -6.41 -8.44 -9.10
C VAL A 234 -6.95 -8.96 -10.43
N VAL A 235 -7.24 -10.27 -10.51
CA VAL A 235 -7.53 -10.93 -11.79
C VAL A 235 -8.79 -10.40 -12.44
N SER A 236 -9.84 -10.14 -11.66
CA SER A 236 -11.12 -9.68 -12.21
C SER A 236 -11.00 -8.32 -12.91
N SER A 237 -10.34 -7.34 -12.28
CA SER A 237 -10.14 -6.01 -12.86
C SER A 237 -9.13 -6.04 -14.01
N ALA A 238 -8.03 -6.79 -13.87
CA ALA A 238 -7.00 -6.89 -14.90
C ALA A 238 -7.53 -7.57 -16.17
N LEU A 239 -8.25 -8.68 -16.03
CA LEU A 239 -8.86 -9.39 -17.15
C LEU A 239 -9.83 -8.47 -17.89
N LEU A 240 -10.77 -7.84 -17.18
CA LEU A 240 -11.79 -7.00 -17.82
C LEU A 240 -11.30 -5.65 -18.36
N SER A 241 -10.05 -5.28 -18.05
CA SER A 241 -9.36 -4.14 -18.67
C SER A 241 -8.84 -4.44 -20.08
N LEU A 242 -8.84 -5.70 -20.51
CA LEU A 242 -8.47 -6.08 -21.87
C LEU A 242 -9.52 -5.65 -22.91
N PRO A 243 -9.13 -5.52 -24.19
CA PRO A 243 -10.06 -5.19 -25.27
C PRO A 243 -11.18 -6.23 -25.44
N ASP A 244 -12.34 -5.79 -25.89
CA ASP A 244 -13.54 -6.64 -26.09
C ASP A 244 -13.27 -7.83 -27.00
N GLU A 245 -12.45 -7.64 -28.03
CA GLU A 245 -12.07 -8.72 -28.96
C GLU A 245 -11.34 -9.86 -28.23
N ALA A 246 -10.41 -9.52 -27.33
CA ALA A 246 -9.70 -10.53 -26.54
C ALA A 246 -10.65 -11.21 -25.55
N LEU A 247 -11.56 -10.47 -24.92
CA LEU A 247 -12.48 -11.00 -23.91
C LEU A 247 -13.57 -11.89 -24.52
N THR A 248 -14.18 -11.47 -25.62
CA THR A 248 -15.17 -12.27 -26.35
C THR A 248 -14.56 -13.57 -26.86
N ALA A 249 -13.32 -13.54 -27.37
CA ALA A 249 -12.58 -14.74 -27.73
C ALA A 249 -12.23 -15.62 -26.52
N THR A 250 -11.82 -15.02 -25.39
CA THR A 250 -11.41 -15.75 -24.17
C THR A 250 -12.58 -16.49 -23.54
N PHE A 251 -13.74 -15.84 -23.42
CA PHE A 251 -14.94 -16.43 -22.82
C PHE A 251 -15.79 -17.21 -23.81
N ASN A 252 -15.56 -17.06 -25.12
CA ASN A 252 -16.42 -17.55 -26.19
C ASN A 252 -17.87 -17.06 -26.03
N GLU A 253 -18.00 -15.76 -25.79
CA GLU A 253 -19.26 -15.09 -25.43
C GLU A 253 -19.37 -13.73 -26.16
N ASP A 254 -20.56 -13.14 -26.16
CA ASP A 254 -20.84 -11.89 -26.87
C ASP A 254 -20.45 -10.63 -26.07
N GLN A 255 -20.45 -9.47 -26.75
CA GLN A 255 -20.13 -8.18 -26.13
C GLN A 255 -21.13 -7.78 -25.03
N ALA A 256 -22.37 -8.27 -25.09
CA ALA A 256 -23.38 -7.93 -24.08
C ALA A 256 -23.03 -8.57 -22.74
N LEU A 257 -22.57 -9.82 -22.74
CA LEU A 257 -22.09 -10.48 -21.52
C LEU A 257 -20.82 -9.79 -20.99
N ILE A 258 -19.84 -9.47 -21.86
CA ILE A 258 -18.62 -8.79 -21.42
C ILE A 258 -18.93 -7.42 -20.79
N ALA A 259 -19.86 -6.66 -21.38
CA ALA A 259 -20.32 -5.40 -20.81
C ALA A 259 -20.99 -5.61 -19.44
N GLN A 260 -21.78 -6.69 -19.27
CA GLN A 260 -22.39 -7.03 -17.99
C GLN A 260 -21.33 -7.37 -16.92
N LEU A 261 -20.30 -8.13 -17.28
CA LEU A 261 -19.22 -8.49 -16.34
C LEU A 261 -18.48 -7.24 -15.84
N ARG A 262 -18.23 -6.25 -16.71
CA ARG A 262 -17.56 -4.99 -16.32
C ARG A 262 -18.36 -4.17 -15.32
N LEU A 263 -19.69 -4.18 -15.39
CA LEU A 263 -20.55 -3.45 -14.46
C LEU A 263 -20.59 -4.08 -13.07
N GLY A 264 -20.25 -5.37 -12.94
CA GLY A 264 -20.38 -6.14 -11.72
C GLY A 264 -19.09 -6.31 -10.90
N LEU A 265 -18.00 -5.61 -11.24
CA LEU A 265 -16.74 -5.76 -10.54
C LEU A 265 -16.82 -5.19 -9.11
N PRO A 266 -16.57 -6.01 -8.06
CA PRO A 266 -16.51 -5.51 -6.71
C PRO A 266 -15.15 -4.85 -6.42
N GLU A 267 -15.16 -3.86 -5.53
CA GLU A 267 -13.95 -3.38 -4.86
C GLU A 267 -13.49 -4.38 -3.79
N GLY A 268 -12.18 -4.49 -3.60
CA GLY A 268 -11.55 -5.45 -2.69
C GLY A 268 -11.18 -4.81 -1.33
N PRO A 269 -11.09 -5.61 -0.25
CA PRO A 269 -11.72 -6.92 -0.07
C PRO A 269 -13.25 -6.85 -0.22
N ALA A 270 -13.84 -7.81 -0.93
CA ALA A 270 -15.27 -7.80 -1.24
C ALA A 270 -16.09 -8.63 -0.24
N ARG A 271 -17.40 -8.43 -0.20
CA ARG A 271 -18.33 -9.35 0.50
C ARG A 271 -18.61 -10.56 -0.38
N ALA A 272 -18.48 -11.74 0.19
CA ALA A 272 -18.90 -13.02 -0.38
C ALA A 272 -20.43 -13.12 -0.48
N ARG A 273 -20.91 -14.06 -1.30
CA ARG A 273 -22.32 -14.16 -1.72
C ARG A 273 -23.26 -14.72 -0.65
N SER A 274 -24.56 -14.67 -0.99
CA SER A 274 -25.74 -14.84 -0.15
C SER A 274 -25.74 -16.01 0.83
N GLU A 275 -25.10 -17.13 0.54
CA GLU A 275 -25.14 -18.31 1.42
C GLU A 275 -24.46 -18.03 2.78
N CYS A 276 -23.25 -17.47 2.77
CA CYS A 276 -22.54 -17.16 4.01
C CYS A 276 -23.29 -16.09 4.81
N LEU A 277 -23.77 -15.06 4.11
CA LEU A 277 -24.53 -13.96 4.71
C LEU A 277 -25.81 -14.46 5.36
N ALA A 278 -26.58 -15.32 4.68
CA ALA A 278 -27.79 -15.92 5.24
C ALA A 278 -27.48 -16.78 6.46
N ARG A 279 -26.40 -17.58 6.44
CA ARG A 279 -25.96 -18.37 7.58
C ARG A 279 -25.60 -17.50 8.79
N CYS A 280 -24.93 -16.38 8.55
CA CYS A 280 -24.48 -15.46 9.59
C CYS A 280 -25.51 -14.41 10.00
N GLY A 281 -26.68 -14.37 9.35
CA GLY A 281 -27.72 -13.37 9.61
C GLY A 281 -27.28 -11.95 9.26
N LEU A 282 -26.47 -11.78 8.21
CA LEU A 282 -25.91 -10.51 7.77
C LEU A 282 -26.55 -10.04 6.45
N ASP A 283 -26.76 -8.74 6.31
CA ASP A 283 -27.21 -8.13 5.04
C ASP A 283 -26.01 -7.65 4.22
N MET A 284 -26.12 -7.62 2.89
CA MET A 284 -25.04 -7.19 1.98
C MET A 284 -24.44 -5.83 2.36
N ASP A 285 -25.29 -4.90 2.81
CA ASP A 285 -24.93 -3.50 3.07
C ASP A 285 -24.58 -3.19 4.54
N THR A 286 -24.51 -4.21 5.41
CA THR A 286 -24.10 -3.99 6.82
C THR A 286 -22.62 -3.56 6.87
N PRO A 287 -22.28 -2.37 7.41
CA PRO A 287 -20.89 -1.95 7.57
C PRO A 287 -20.14 -2.89 8.52
N LEU A 288 -18.91 -3.26 8.17
CA LEU A 288 -18.03 -4.12 8.95
C LEU A 288 -16.92 -3.32 9.63
#